data_AF-A0A7W9DPA9-F1
#
_entry.id   AF-A0A7W9DPA9-F1
#
_cell.length_a   1.000
_cell.length_b   1.000
_cell.length_c   1.000
_cell.angle_alpha   90.00
_cell.angle_beta   90.00
_cell.angle_gamma   90.00
#
_symmetry.space_group_name_H-M   'P 1'
#
loop_
_entity.id
_entity.type
_entity.pdbx_description
1 polymer ?
#
loop_
_entity_poly.entity_id
_entity_poly.type
_entity_poly.pdbx_seq_one_letter_code
_entity_poly.pdbx_strand_id
1 'polypeptide(L)'
;MTLSTVLLGDLLLLVMAGWIISSAHSRGELCDGASVWCDGRADPTPAEWSAEMSFRSGVAYTSSATVTLILLVIAAVAWRRHRRDIALVQILPLLLVAVFAITWTPFTPV
;
A
#
# COMPACT_ATOMS: atom_id res chain seq x y z
N MET A 1 16.41 13.51 16.39
CA MET A 1 15.37 12.47 16.20
C MET A 1 15.27 11.65 17.46
N THR A 2 14.10 11.58 18.08
CA THR A 2 13.81 10.68 19.21
C THR A 2 13.11 9.43 18.67
N LEU A 3 13.17 8.32 19.41
CA LEU A 3 12.50 7.07 19.02
C LEU A 3 11.00 7.30 18.72
N SER A 4 10.35 8.14 19.52
CA SER A 4 8.94 8.54 19.36
C SER A 4 8.66 9.24 18.01
N THR A 5 9.58 10.08 17.52
CA THR A 5 9.41 10.72 16.20
C THR A 5 9.50 9.74 15.05
N VAL A 6 10.31 8.68 15.17
CA VAL A 6 10.40 7.64 14.14
C VAL A 6 9.15 6.78 14.14
N LEU A 7 8.68 6.34 15.32
CA LEU A 7 7.44 5.59 15.48
C LEU A 7 6.22 6.33 14.93
N LEU A 8 6.08 7.63 15.22
CA LEU A 8 5.00 8.45 14.67
C LEU A 8 5.10 8.57 13.15
N GLY A 9 6.33 8.71 12.62
CA GLY A 9 6.58 8.74 11.19
C GLY A 9 6.17 7.43 10.52
N ASP A 10 6.64 6.29 11.04
CA ASP A 10 6.33 4.95 10.50
C ASP A 10 4.83 4.64 10.58
N LEU A 11 4.17 5.00 11.70
CA LEU A 11 2.73 4.84 11.85
C LEU A 11 1.98 5.65 10.79
N LEU A 12 2.32 6.92 10.61
CA LEU A 12 1.70 7.77 9.59
C LEU A 12 1.92 7.19 8.19
N LEU A 13 3.12 6.68 7.92
CA LEU A 13 3.50 6.13 6.63
C LEU A 13 2.71 4.85 6.33
N LEU A 14 2.57 3.96 7.30
CA LEU A 14 1.73 2.76 7.21
C LEU A 14 0.25 3.08 7.07
N VAL A 15 -0.27 4.08 7.79
CA VAL A 15 -1.66 4.51 7.69
C VAL A 15 -1.96 5.07 6.30
N MET A 16 -1.09 5.93 5.78
CA MET A 16 -1.25 6.49 4.43
C MET A 16 -1.17 5.41 3.35
N ALA A 17 -0.22 4.47 3.48
CA ALA A 17 -0.13 3.34 2.57
C ALA A 17 -1.38 2.46 2.64
N GLY A 18 -1.83 2.13 3.85
CA GLY A 18 -3.05 1.36 4.07
C GLY A 18 -4.29 2.05 3.51
N TRP A 19 -4.38 3.37 3.59
CA TRP A 19 -5.46 4.15 2.99
C TRP A 19 -5.44 4.06 1.45
N ILE A 20 -4.28 4.28 0.83
CA ILE A 20 -4.11 4.18 -0.63
C ILE A 20 -4.47 2.75 -1.09
N ILE A 21 -3.95 1.75 -0.40
CA ILE A 21 -4.23 0.34 -0.68
C ILE A 21 -5.71 0.01 -0.49
N SER A 22 -6.35 0.47 0.58
CA SER A 22 -7.77 0.24 0.84
C SER A 22 -8.66 0.92 -0.21
N SER A 23 -8.27 2.11 -0.67
CA SER A 23 -8.93 2.78 -1.80
C SER A 23 -8.75 2.04 -3.14
N ALA A 24 -7.64 1.30 -3.29
CA ALA A 24 -7.43 0.41 -4.43
C ALA A 24 -8.16 -0.94 -4.27
N HIS A 25 -8.30 -1.45 -3.05
CA HIS A 25 -8.95 -2.72 -2.72
C HIS A 25 -10.47 -2.63 -2.64
N SER A 26 -11.03 -1.42 -2.46
CA SER A 26 -12.42 -1.12 -2.80
C SER A 26 -12.56 -1.21 -4.32
N ARG A 27 -12.52 -2.46 -4.78
CA ARG A 27 -13.07 -2.92 -6.03
C ARG A 27 -14.52 -2.48 -5.95
N GLY A 28 -14.93 -1.47 -6.72
CA GLY A 28 -16.33 -1.07 -6.73
C GLY A 28 -17.19 -2.33 -6.77
N GLU A 29 -18.19 -2.43 -5.89
CA GLU A 29 -19.14 -3.54 -5.95
C GLU A 29 -19.68 -3.57 -7.38
N LEU A 30 -19.57 -4.74 -8.00
CA LEU A 30 -20.16 -4.98 -9.32
C LEU A 30 -21.67 -4.85 -9.14
N CYS A 31 -22.24 -3.71 -9.54
CA CYS A 31 -23.67 -3.60 -9.71
C CYS A 31 -24.05 -4.54 -10.87
N ASP A 32 -24.82 -5.60 -10.57
CA ASP A 32 -25.44 -6.56 -11.49
C ASP A 32 -24.61 -6.99 -12.73
N GLY A 33 -23.39 -7.45 -12.49
CA GLY A 33 -22.66 -8.27 -13.46
C GLY A 33 -21.96 -7.53 -14.61
N ALA A 34 -21.95 -6.19 -14.64
CA ALA A 34 -21.18 -5.47 -15.67
C ALA A 34 -20.65 -4.08 -15.29
N SER A 35 -21.01 -3.47 -14.15
CA SER A 35 -20.64 -2.07 -13.91
C SER A 35 -20.12 -1.72 -12.51
N VAL A 36 -19.32 -0.65 -12.47
CA VAL A 36 -18.29 -0.37 -11.46
C VAL A 36 -18.62 0.87 -10.63
N TRP A 37 -19.59 1.66 -11.07
CA TRP A 37 -19.99 2.91 -10.44
C TRP A 37 -21.50 2.88 -10.20
N CYS A 38 -21.92 2.54 -8.98
CA CYS A 38 -23.32 2.63 -8.56
C CYS A 38 -23.75 4.10 -8.26
N ASP A 39 -23.10 5.08 -8.91
CA ASP A 39 -23.34 6.54 -8.78
C ASP A 39 -24.18 7.11 -9.96
N GLY A 40 -24.74 6.26 -10.82
CA GLY A 40 -25.57 6.69 -11.95
C GLY A 40 -24.79 7.30 -13.12
N ARG A 41 -23.46 7.12 -13.16
CA ARG A 41 -22.65 7.31 -14.38
C ARG A 41 -22.82 6.09 -15.27
N ALA A 42 -22.80 6.31 -16.59
CA ALA A 42 -22.85 5.24 -17.58
C ALA A 42 -21.87 4.12 -17.22
N ASP A 43 -22.35 2.88 -17.30
CA ASP A 43 -21.58 1.69 -16.97
C ASP A 43 -20.28 1.67 -17.81
N PRO A 44 -19.10 1.58 -17.18
CA PRO A 44 -17.85 1.53 -17.92
C PRO A 44 -17.80 0.26 -18.76
N THR A 45 -17.23 0.37 -19.96
CA THR A 45 -16.97 -0.81 -20.79
C THR A 45 -15.98 -1.77 -20.08
N PRO A 46 -15.98 -3.07 -20.41
CA PRO A 46 -15.03 -4.03 -19.83
C PRO A 46 -13.56 -3.61 -19.99
N ALA A 47 -13.22 -2.89 -21.07
CA ALA A 47 -11.88 -2.35 -21.31
C ALA A 47 -11.53 -1.20 -20.34
N GLU A 48 -12.49 -0.31 -20.06
CA GLU A 48 -12.30 0.78 -19.09
C GLU A 48 -12.17 0.26 -17.66
N TRP A 49 -12.93 -0.77 -17.31
CA TRP A 49 -12.81 -1.41 -15.99
C TRP A 49 -11.45 -2.10 -15.80
N SER A 50 -11.00 -2.88 -16.79
CA SER A 50 -9.70 -3.57 -16.70
C SER A 50 -8.53 -2.58 -16.65
N ALA A 51 -8.61 -1.46 -17.36
CA ALA A 51 -7.64 -0.37 -17.29
C ALA A 51 -7.60 0.27 -15.89
N GLU A 52 -8.76 0.60 -15.31
CA GLU A 52 -8.86 1.17 -13.96
C GLU A 52 -8.34 0.20 -12.89
N MET A 53 -8.69 -1.09 -12.97
CA MET A 53 -8.19 -2.10 -12.03
C MET A 53 -6.68 -2.32 -12.14
N SER A 54 -6.14 -2.27 -13.35
CA SER A 54 -4.70 -2.35 -13.58
C SER A 54 -3.99 -1.12 -13.00
N PHE A 55 -4.55 0.07 -13.18
CA PHE A 55 -4.02 1.31 -12.59
C PHE A 55 -4.03 1.26 -11.06
N ARG A 56 -5.17 0.91 -10.44
CA ARG A 56 -5.30 0.79 -8.98
C ARG A 56 -4.34 -0.24 -8.39
N SER A 57 -4.20 -1.39 -9.06
CA SER A 57 -3.22 -2.40 -8.67
C SER A 57 -1.79 -1.87 -8.77
N GLY A 58 -1.46 -1.16 -9.84
CA GLY A 58 -0.17 -0.49 -9.99
C GLY A 58 0.12 0.52 -8.85
N VAL A 59 -0.87 1.34 -8.47
CA VAL A 59 -0.77 2.29 -7.36
C VAL A 59 -0.57 1.59 -6.02
N ALA A 60 -1.27 0.48 -5.76
CA ALA A 60 -1.10 -0.31 -4.54
C ALA A 60 0.30 -0.97 -4.47
N TYR A 61 0.81 -1.54 -5.57
CA TYR A 61 2.17 -2.07 -5.62
C TYR A 61 3.22 -0.99 -5.39
N THR A 62 3.14 0.11 -6.14
CA THR A 62 4.14 1.19 -6.08
C THR A 62 4.15 1.89 -4.72
N SER A 63 3.00 2.09 -4.11
CA SER A 63 2.91 2.63 -2.74
C SER A 63 3.55 1.68 -1.71
N SER A 64 3.23 0.38 -1.75
CA SER A 64 3.85 -0.61 -0.84
C SER A 64 5.37 -0.73 -1.03
N ALA A 65 5.85 -0.68 -2.27
CA ALA A 65 7.28 -0.69 -2.58
C ALA A 65 7.98 0.57 -2.04
N THR A 66 7.35 1.75 -2.19
CA THR A 66 7.86 3.01 -1.69
C THR A 66 7.97 3.01 -0.17
N VAL A 67 6.94 2.50 0.52
CA VAL A 67 6.93 2.34 1.99
C VAL A 67 8.08 1.44 2.44
N THR A 68 8.27 0.30 1.77
CA THR A 68 9.37 -0.62 2.07
C THR A 68 10.73 0.06 1.94
N LEU A 69 10.95 0.80 0.86
CA LEU A 69 12.21 1.52 0.62
C LEU A 69 12.47 2.56 1.72
N ILE A 70 11.46 3.33 2.12
CA ILE A 70 11.62 4.33 3.19
C ILE A 70 12.01 3.66 4.51
N LEU A 71 11.33 2.57 4.88
CA LEU A 71 11.63 1.82 6.10
C LEU A 71 13.05 1.23 6.07
N LEU A 72 13.49 0.67 4.94
CA LEU A 72 14.84 0.16 4.76
C LEU A 72 15.91 1.25 4.86
N VAL A 73 15.66 2.44 4.28
CA VAL A 73 16.57 3.58 4.38
C VAL A 73 16.68 4.04 5.83
N ILE A 74 15.57 4.15 6.56
CA ILE A 74 15.59 4.54 7.98
C ILE A 74 16.36 3.50 8.81
N ALA A 75 16.12 2.20 8.59
CA ALA A 75 16.84 1.13 9.26
C ALA A 75 18.34 1.17 8.97
N ALA A 76 18.73 1.38 7.71
CA ALA A 76 20.13 1.47 7.30
C ALA A 76 20.83 2.69 7.90
N VAL A 77 20.17 3.85 7.92
CA VAL A 77 20.70 5.07 8.55
C VAL A 77 20.83 4.91 10.06
N ALA A 78 19.85 4.31 10.72
CA ALA A 78 19.89 4.01 12.15
C ALA A 78 21.03 3.06 12.50
N TRP A 79 21.21 2.00 11.69
CA TRP A 79 22.31 1.05 11.84
C TRP A 79 23.68 1.72 11.69
N ARG A 80 23.86 2.56 10.66
CA ARG A 80 25.10 3.34 10.45
C ARG A 80 25.40 4.30 11.59
N ARG A 81 24.37 4.80 12.29
CA ARG A 81 24.52 5.69 13.45
C ARG A 81 24.60 4.95 14.80
N HIS A 82 24.79 3.63 14.79
CA HIS A 82 24.81 2.77 15.99
C HIS A 82 23.55 2.84 16.86
N ARG A 83 22.43 3.28 16.29
CA ARG A 83 21.12 3.41 16.97
C ARG A 83 20.32 2.13 16.78
N ARG A 84 20.77 1.09 17.50
CA ARG A 84 20.19 -0.27 17.41
C ARG A 84 18.73 -0.32 17.84
N ASP A 85 18.34 0.54 18.77
CA ASP A 85 16.95 0.76 19.20
C ASP A 85 16.03 1.08 18.01
N ILE A 86 16.41 2.03 17.16
CA ILE A 86 15.61 2.42 16.00
C ILE A 86 15.64 1.33 14.92
N ALA A 87 16.79 0.70 14.70
CA ALA A 87 16.89 -0.38 13.71
C ALA A 87 16.00 -1.59 14.06
N LEU A 88 15.85 -1.91 15.36
CA LEU A 88 14.98 -2.98 15.83
C LEU A 88 13.49 -2.62 15.70
N VAL A 89 13.12 -1.36 15.99
CA VAL A 89 11.74 -0.89 15.83
C VAL A 89 11.26 -1.00 14.39
N GLN A 90 12.17 -0.85 13.41
CA GLN A 90 11.87 -0.96 11.99
C GLN A 90 11.52 -2.39 11.53
N ILE A 91 11.79 -3.42 12.33
CA ILE A 91 11.45 -4.81 11.98
C ILE A 91 9.93 -4.99 11.90
N LEU A 92 9.18 -4.43 12.84
CA LEU A 92 7.71 -4.53 12.87
C LEU A 92 7.04 -3.94 11.60
N PRO A 93 7.30 -2.68 11.21
CA PRO A 93 6.69 -2.11 10.01
C PRO A 93 7.15 -2.84 8.73
N LEU A 94 8.40 -3.32 8.67
CA LEU A 94 8.86 -4.14 7.54
C LEU A 94 8.11 -5.48 7.46
N LEU A 95 7.86 -6.14 8.59
CA LEU A 95 7.05 -7.36 8.64
C LEU A 95 5.61 -7.10 8.20
N LEU A 96 5.00 -5.99 8.60
CA LEU A 96 3.64 -5.63 8.17
C LEU A 96 3.56 -5.45 6.65
N VAL A 97 4.55 -4.78 6.05
CA VAL A 97 4.59 -4.61 4.60
C VAL A 97 4.85 -5.93 3.87
N ALA A 98 5.68 -6.83 4.45
CA ALA A 98 5.88 -8.17 3.91
C ALA A 98 4.61 -9.03 3.96
N VAL A 99 3.87 -9.01 5.08
CA VAL A 99 2.57 -9.67 5.20
C VAL A 99 1.59 -9.14 4.17
N PHE A 100 1.55 -7.81 3.97
CA PHE A 100 0.75 -7.21 2.91
C PHE A 100 1.13 -7.74 1.53
N ALA A 101 2.41 -7.74 1.17
CA ALA A 101 2.88 -8.22 -0.13
C ALA A 101 2.54 -9.71 -0.40
N ILE A 102 2.49 -10.54 0.66
CA ILE A 102 2.15 -11.96 0.55
C ILE A 102 0.63 -12.17 0.44
N THR A 103 -0.15 -11.43 1.22
CA THR A 103 -1.61 -11.60 1.30
C THR A 103 -2.35 -10.90 0.17
N TRP A 104 -1.73 -9.91 -0.46
CA TRP A 104 -2.36 -9.16 -1.52
C TRP A 104 -2.19 -9.83 -2.88
N THR A 105 -3.32 -10.14 -3.53
CA THR A 105 -3.35 -10.73 -4.86
C THR A 105 -3.47 -9.63 -5.92
N PRO A 106 -2.52 -9.55 -6.88
CA PRO A 106 -2.62 -8.62 -8.00
C PRO A 106 -3.91 -8.87 -8.80
N PHE A 107 -4.49 -7.82 -9.36
CA PHE A 107 -5.43 -8.01 -10.45
C PHE A 107 -4.68 -8.62 -11.66
N THR A 108 -5.11 -9.80 -12.08
CA THR A 108 -4.66 -10.42 -13.33
C THR A 108 -5.75 -10.24 -14.38
N PRO A 109 -5.51 -9.45 -15.45
CA PRO A 109 -6.45 -9.41 -16.56
C PRO A 109 -6.53 -10.80 -17.19
N VAL A 110 -7.74 -11.35 -17.28
CA VAL A 110 -8.08 -12.56 -18.06
C VAL A 110 -8.37 -12.20 -19.50
#